data_AF-A0A6C0C8C9-F1
#
_entry.id   AF-A0A6C0C8C9-F1
#
_cell.length_a   1.000
_cell.length_b   1.000
_cell.length_c   1.000
_cell.angle_alpha   90.00
_cell.angle_beta   90.00
_cell.angle_gamma   90.00
#
_symmetry.space_group_name_H-M   'P 1'
#
loop_
_entity.id
_entity.type
_entity.pdbx_description
1 polymer ?
#
loop_
_entity_poly.entity_id
_entity_poly.type
_entity_poly.pdbx_seq_one_letter_code
_entity_poly.pdbx_strand_id
1 'polypeptide(L)'
;MLKKLILLFVGYSLSYYYYYLMQRITKVLTLEELNDKVLIKAYIEDSFKARRTQKDKKLYKNINLIFGKYPEIIKQIISNIQTLGYYKDYFHILKHSQNARLDTYLYNIITKKLRDDLKNLELGKDISTLGKYLPREGFGADKKRNFIDTFNELFFFKNEDQFVTKWLCRKVPFGKINDKFSARRLYRKMKTELNEKIGTIESRLCTKTLDKIEYEKVAPRALKKYTPKLLASEITKVNFEAFILGKLLSMTLDELMKEIIRGNRGPEMIENVWSKNNFCKTYSLDKIISDSVCIIDLSKDIYETNSAYFAVGIALLVDQHSKVEKNVIIGSETIELQGSIVEKTAHILRHVGPCNIDIQSVSNRASNVIVVTPKQINAQDFANITHIKTLEHGFHIFPPNAAPITRHVVHVNKEIVKRNIKFLTNNSHELLDKRSPIIFIFCVVMLLSILHLINRFNIVL
;
A
#
# COMPACT_ATOMS: atom_id res chain seq x y z
N MET A 1 16.25 -42.23 -5.46
CA MET A 1 14.95 -42.09 -6.18
C MET A 1 13.79 -41.83 -5.20
N LEU A 2 13.56 -42.72 -4.22
CA LEU A 2 12.46 -42.63 -3.24
C LEU A 2 12.36 -41.27 -2.49
N LYS A 3 13.47 -40.70 -2.02
CA LYS A 3 13.47 -39.36 -1.38
C LYS A 3 12.93 -38.24 -2.29
N LYS A 4 13.24 -38.27 -3.60
CA LYS A 4 12.71 -37.28 -4.57
C LYS A 4 11.22 -37.48 -4.81
N LEU A 5 10.75 -38.73 -4.89
CA LEU A 5 9.33 -39.06 -5.01
C LEU A 5 8.52 -38.61 -3.79
N ILE A 6 9.04 -38.81 -2.58
CA ILE A 6 8.40 -38.33 -1.34
C ILE A 6 8.31 -36.80 -1.33
N LEU A 7 9.38 -36.10 -1.70
CA LEU A 7 9.38 -34.63 -1.76
C LEU A 7 8.39 -34.10 -2.81
N LEU A 8 8.30 -34.74 -3.97
CA LEU A 8 7.33 -34.40 -5.01
C LEU A 8 5.88 -34.65 -4.54
N PHE A 9 5.62 -35.79 -3.90
CA PHE A 9 4.29 -36.13 -3.38
C PHE A 9 3.84 -35.18 -2.26
N VAL A 10 4.75 -34.85 -1.33
CA VAL A 10 4.50 -33.87 -0.26
C VAL A 10 4.26 -32.48 -0.85
N GLY A 11 5.08 -32.06 -1.82
CA GLY A 11 4.91 -30.79 -2.52
C GLY A 11 3.57 -30.69 -3.25
N TYR A 12 3.18 -31.75 -3.96
CA TYR A 12 1.90 -31.81 -4.68
C TYR A 12 0.70 -31.82 -3.73
N SER A 13 0.78 -32.60 -2.65
CA SER A 13 -0.28 -32.67 -1.63
C SER A 13 -0.49 -31.34 -0.91
N LEU A 14 0.61 -30.63 -0.59
CA LEU A 14 0.55 -29.30 0.01
C LEU A 14 0.00 -28.25 -0.96
N SER A 15 0.41 -28.31 -2.23
CA SER A 15 -0.12 -27.45 -3.30
C SER A 15 -1.63 -27.65 -3.47
N TYR A 16 -2.08 -28.90 -3.55
CA TYR A 16 -3.49 -29.25 -3.70
C TYR A 16 -4.30 -28.82 -2.49
N TYR A 17 -3.81 -29.09 -1.27
CA TYR A 17 -4.46 -28.65 -0.04
C TYR A 17 -4.57 -27.12 0.02
N TYR A 18 -3.51 -26.39 -0.34
CA TYR A 18 -3.53 -24.93 -0.38
C TYR A 18 -4.51 -24.40 -1.44
N TYR A 19 -4.53 -24.99 -2.62
CA TYR A 19 -5.50 -24.64 -3.67
C TYR A 19 -6.95 -24.86 -3.21
N TYR A 20 -7.22 -26.01 -2.60
CA TYR A 20 -8.53 -26.35 -2.04
C TYR A 20 -8.94 -25.38 -0.92
N LEU A 21 -8.01 -25.06 -0.01
CA LEU A 21 -8.19 -24.08 1.04
C LEU A 21 -8.53 -22.70 0.47
N MET A 22 -7.80 -22.25 -0.56
CA MET A 22 -8.04 -20.97 -1.22
C MET A 22 -9.41 -20.92 -1.91
N GLN A 23 -9.86 -22.01 -2.54
CA GLN A 23 -11.22 -22.05 -3.09
C GLN A 23 -12.29 -21.87 -1.99
N ARG A 24 -12.12 -22.49 -0.83
CA ARG A 24 -13.08 -22.37 0.29
C ARG A 24 -13.10 -20.99 0.92
N ILE A 25 -11.94 -20.32 0.99
CA ILE A 25 -11.84 -18.95 1.51
C ILE A 25 -12.68 -17.95 0.69
N THR A 26 -13.02 -18.29 -0.55
CA THR A 26 -13.87 -17.43 -1.39
C THR A 26 -15.37 -17.57 -1.14
N LYS A 27 -15.84 -18.44 -0.22
CA LYS A 27 -17.27 -18.70 0.01
C LYS A 27 -17.72 -18.27 1.42
N VAL A 28 -19.05 -18.24 1.62
CA VAL A 28 -19.62 -18.12 2.97
C VAL A 28 -19.45 -19.48 3.63
N LEU A 29 -18.91 -19.51 4.85
CA LEU A 29 -18.60 -20.75 5.55
C LEU A 29 -19.88 -21.49 5.94
N THR A 30 -19.89 -22.82 5.85
CA THR A 30 -20.96 -23.64 6.42
C THR A 30 -20.72 -23.90 7.91
N LEU A 31 -21.74 -24.34 8.65
CA LEU A 31 -21.62 -24.66 10.07
C LEU A 31 -20.62 -25.80 10.33
N GLU A 32 -20.53 -26.77 9.42
CA GLU A 32 -19.57 -27.87 9.50
C GLU A 32 -18.14 -27.36 9.36
N GLU A 33 -17.92 -26.40 8.45
CA GLU A 33 -16.61 -25.78 8.23
C GLU A 33 -16.12 -24.99 9.45
N LEU A 34 -17.03 -24.50 10.30
CA LEU A 34 -16.67 -23.89 11.57
C LEU A 34 -16.05 -24.90 12.55
N ASN A 35 -16.11 -26.20 12.30
CA ASN A 35 -15.40 -27.21 13.10
C ASN A 35 -13.92 -27.35 12.74
N ASP A 36 -13.51 -26.92 11.56
CA ASP A 36 -12.13 -26.97 11.10
C ASP A 36 -11.35 -25.72 11.54
N LYS A 37 -10.67 -25.81 12.70
CA LYS A 37 -9.87 -24.69 13.25
C LYS A 37 -8.77 -24.23 12.29
N VAL A 38 -8.18 -25.15 11.52
CA VAL A 38 -7.09 -24.84 10.57
C VAL A 38 -7.65 -23.98 9.42
N LEU A 39 -8.80 -24.37 8.89
CA LEU A 39 -9.53 -23.59 7.90
C LEU A 39 -9.90 -22.20 8.42
N ILE A 40 -10.48 -22.10 9.62
CA ILE A 40 -10.88 -20.81 10.20
C ILE A 40 -9.68 -19.88 10.39
N LYS A 41 -8.56 -20.42 10.88
CA LYS A 41 -7.30 -19.68 11.02
C LYS A 41 -6.82 -19.16 9.67
N ALA A 42 -6.69 -20.03 8.67
CA ALA A 42 -6.25 -19.64 7.34
C ALA A 42 -7.19 -18.62 6.69
N TYR A 43 -8.50 -18.79 6.88
CA TYR A 43 -9.53 -17.87 6.41
C TYR A 43 -9.34 -16.45 6.97
N ILE A 44 -9.15 -16.34 8.28
CA ILE A 44 -8.93 -15.06 8.96
C ILE A 44 -7.62 -14.42 8.49
N GLU A 45 -6.53 -15.20 8.45
CA GLU A 45 -5.22 -14.71 7.99
C GLU A 45 -5.30 -14.18 6.56
N ASP A 46 -5.93 -14.91 5.64
CA ASP A 46 -6.08 -14.47 4.25
C ASP A 46 -6.98 -13.24 4.13
N SER A 47 -8.12 -13.23 4.83
CA SER A 47 -9.10 -12.13 4.81
C SER A 47 -8.54 -10.80 5.34
N PHE A 48 -7.55 -10.86 6.22
CA PHE A 48 -6.89 -9.70 6.81
C PHE A 48 -5.43 -9.51 6.38
N LYS A 49 -4.89 -10.32 5.45
CA LYS A 49 -3.51 -10.21 4.95
C LYS A 49 -3.14 -8.84 4.38
N ALA A 50 -4.13 -8.13 3.86
CA ALA A 50 -3.97 -6.80 3.30
C ALA A 50 -5.05 -5.86 3.83
N ARG A 51 -4.62 -4.64 4.17
CA ARG A 51 -5.52 -3.55 4.49
C ARG A 51 -6.21 -3.07 3.21
N ARG A 52 -7.54 -3.19 3.15
CA ARG A 52 -8.37 -2.80 2.00
C ARG A 52 -9.52 -1.92 2.48
N THR A 53 -9.85 -0.87 1.73
CA THR A 53 -10.92 0.10 2.08
C THR A 53 -12.29 -0.52 2.19
N GLN A 54 -12.50 -1.64 1.50
CA GLN A 54 -13.67 -2.48 1.60
C GLN A 54 -13.23 -3.93 1.40
N LYS A 55 -13.66 -4.82 2.30
CA LYS A 55 -13.42 -6.25 2.19
C LYS A 55 -14.62 -6.93 1.51
N ASP A 56 -14.46 -8.20 1.15
CA ASP A 56 -15.53 -8.98 0.54
C ASP A 56 -16.75 -9.03 1.50
N LYS A 57 -17.96 -8.90 0.95
CA LYS A 57 -19.21 -9.04 1.71
C LYS A 57 -19.27 -10.36 2.47
N LYS A 58 -18.70 -11.43 1.91
CA LYS A 58 -18.64 -12.77 2.51
C LYS A 58 -17.87 -12.77 3.82
N LEU A 59 -16.80 -11.97 3.93
CA LEU A 59 -16.07 -11.81 5.18
C LEU A 59 -16.96 -11.31 6.31
N TYR A 60 -17.75 -10.26 6.08
CA TYR A 60 -18.60 -9.71 7.13
C TYR A 60 -19.69 -10.70 7.57
N LYS A 61 -20.18 -11.56 6.66
CA LYS A 61 -21.08 -12.68 7.02
C LYS A 61 -20.34 -13.76 7.82
N ASN A 62 -19.14 -14.13 7.39
CA ASN A 62 -18.34 -15.15 8.06
C ASN A 62 -17.88 -14.69 9.45
N ILE A 63 -17.58 -13.41 9.66
CA ILE A 63 -17.31 -12.85 11.00
C ILE A 63 -18.48 -13.14 11.95
N ASN A 64 -19.72 -12.99 11.49
CA ASN A 64 -20.89 -13.30 12.31
C ASN A 64 -20.98 -14.80 12.66
N LEU A 65 -20.75 -15.67 11.67
CA LEU A 65 -20.76 -17.12 11.87
C LEU A 65 -19.64 -17.58 12.81
N ILE A 66 -18.42 -17.10 12.56
CA ILE A 66 -17.23 -17.40 13.36
C ILE A 66 -17.42 -16.87 14.77
N PHE A 67 -17.97 -15.67 14.99
CA PHE A 67 -18.23 -15.14 16.33
C PHE A 67 -19.16 -16.03 17.16
N GLY A 68 -20.13 -16.70 16.51
CA GLY A 68 -21.02 -17.64 17.19
C GLY A 68 -20.28 -18.79 17.87
N LYS A 69 -19.10 -19.16 17.36
CA LYS A 69 -18.31 -20.28 17.86
C LYS A 69 -16.97 -19.89 18.51
N TYR A 70 -16.34 -18.86 17.97
CA TYR A 70 -15.03 -18.33 18.36
C TYR A 70 -15.16 -16.83 18.64
N PRO A 71 -15.90 -16.44 19.70
CA PRO A 71 -16.16 -15.03 19.99
C PRO A 71 -14.88 -14.26 20.35
N GLU A 72 -13.92 -14.87 21.05
CA GLU A 72 -12.76 -14.13 21.56
C GLU A 72 -11.79 -13.73 20.44
N ILE A 73 -11.54 -14.60 19.46
CA ILE A 73 -10.71 -14.23 18.31
C ILE A 73 -11.35 -13.11 17.48
N ILE A 74 -12.67 -13.13 17.30
CA ILE A 74 -13.36 -12.06 16.57
C ILE A 74 -13.32 -10.75 17.37
N LYS A 75 -13.49 -10.79 18.70
CA LYS A 75 -13.32 -9.61 19.56
C LYS A 75 -11.92 -9.02 19.44
N GLN A 76 -10.88 -9.85 19.44
CA GLN A 76 -9.50 -9.41 19.24
C GLN A 76 -9.29 -8.77 17.86
N ILE A 77 -9.84 -9.36 16.80
CA ILE A 77 -9.77 -8.79 15.45
C ILE A 77 -10.49 -7.44 15.38
N ILE A 78 -11.71 -7.35 15.92
CA ILE A 78 -12.50 -6.11 15.95
C ILE A 78 -11.77 -5.02 16.75
N SER A 79 -11.19 -5.37 17.90
CA SER A 79 -10.39 -4.43 18.71
C SER A 79 -9.16 -3.91 17.97
N ASN A 80 -8.63 -4.69 17.02
CA ASN A 80 -7.47 -4.35 16.20
C ASN A 80 -7.84 -3.88 14.77
N ILE A 81 -9.12 -3.56 14.49
CA ILE A 81 -9.53 -3.25 13.11
C ILE A 81 -8.79 -2.05 12.51
N GLN A 82 -8.30 -1.13 13.34
CA GLN A 82 -7.57 0.05 12.88
C GLN A 82 -6.24 -0.31 12.19
N THR A 83 -5.58 -1.39 12.62
CA THR A 83 -4.35 -1.90 12.02
C THR A 83 -4.64 -2.89 10.89
N LEU A 84 -5.70 -3.69 11.03
CA LEU A 84 -6.08 -4.76 10.08
C LEU A 84 -6.96 -4.28 8.91
N GLY A 85 -7.61 -3.13 9.06
CA GLY A 85 -8.69 -2.65 8.20
C GLY A 85 -8.97 -1.16 8.38
N TYR A 86 -10.26 -0.78 8.32
CA TYR A 86 -10.72 0.59 8.49
C TYR A 86 -11.88 0.63 9.49
N TYR A 87 -12.08 1.77 10.16
CA TYR A 87 -13.23 1.98 11.06
C TYR A 87 -14.59 1.73 10.39
N LYS A 88 -14.67 1.85 9.06
CA LYS A 88 -15.85 1.50 8.26
C LYS A 88 -16.27 0.04 8.41
N ASP A 89 -15.32 -0.86 8.69
CA ASP A 89 -15.57 -2.29 8.81
C ASP A 89 -16.54 -2.61 9.96
N TYR A 90 -16.56 -1.83 11.05
CA TYR A 90 -17.55 -2.00 12.13
C TYR A 90 -18.99 -1.95 11.60
N PHE A 91 -19.29 -0.98 10.76
CA PHE A 91 -20.64 -0.79 10.20
C PHE A 91 -20.96 -1.84 9.13
N HIS A 92 -19.96 -2.35 8.43
CA HIS A 92 -20.14 -3.47 7.51
C HIS A 92 -20.42 -4.78 8.26
N ILE A 93 -19.74 -5.03 9.38
CA ILE A 93 -20.03 -6.17 10.25
C ILE A 93 -21.44 -6.02 10.82
N LEU A 94 -21.79 -4.89 11.45
CA LEU A 94 -23.15 -4.64 11.98
C LEU A 94 -24.25 -4.86 10.93
N LYS A 95 -24.04 -4.35 9.71
CA LYS A 95 -24.98 -4.51 8.59
C LYS A 95 -25.27 -5.99 8.25
N HIS A 96 -24.31 -6.89 8.50
CA HIS A 96 -24.39 -8.31 8.15
C HIS A 96 -24.48 -9.27 9.34
N SER A 97 -24.22 -8.79 10.55
CA SER A 97 -24.34 -9.52 11.81
C SER A 97 -25.77 -9.97 12.03
N GLN A 98 -26.00 -11.18 12.51
CA GLN A 98 -27.30 -11.68 12.98
C GLN A 98 -27.20 -12.10 14.46
N ASN A 99 -26.18 -11.62 15.16
CA ASN A 99 -25.84 -12.02 16.51
C ASN A 99 -25.89 -10.80 17.43
N ALA A 100 -26.88 -10.78 18.35
CA ALA A 100 -27.09 -9.66 19.26
C ALA A 100 -25.86 -9.38 20.15
N ARG A 101 -25.12 -10.43 20.57
CA ARG A 101 -23.91 -10.27 21.39
C ARG A 101 -22.79 -9.56 20.61
N LEU A 102 -22.65 -9.88 19.32
CA LEU A 102 -21.70 -9.21 18.44
C LEU A 102 -22.10 -7.74 18.21
N ASP A 103 -23.40 -7.49 17.99
CA ASP A 103 -23.92 -6.14 17.81
C ASP A 103 -23.66 -5.27 19.04
N THR A 104 -24.03 -5.75 20.23
CA THR A 104 -23.75 -5.07 21.50
C THR A 104 -22.26 -4.77 21.67
N TYR A 105 -21.39 -5.73 21.36
CA TYR A 105 -19.95 -5.55 21.44
C TYR A 105 -19.45 -4.43 20.49
N LEU A 106 -19.95 -4.42 19.24
CA LEU A 106 -19.60 -3.40 18.26
C LEU A 106 -20.12 -2.01 18.67
N TYR A 107 -21.35 -1.91 19.15
CA TYR A 107 -21.88 -0.65 19.68
C TYR A 107 -21.02 -0.13 20.83
N ASN A 108 -20.65 -0.98 21.79
CA ASN A 108 -19.82 -0.58 22.93
C ASN A 108 -18.43 -0.06 22.51
N ILE A 109 -17.81 -0.69 21.51
CA ILE A 109 -16.54 -0.20 20.96
C ILE A 109 -16.73 1.16 20.28
N ILE A 110 -17.76 1.30 19.45
CA ILE A 110 -18.04 2.54 18.73
C ILE A 110 -18.35 3.68 19.71
N THR A 111 -19.21 3.45 20.70
CA THR A 111 -19.60 4.46 21.69
C THR A 111 -18.39 4.88 22.51
N LYS A 112 -17.62 3.93 23.07
CA LYS A 112 -16.39 4.21 23.81
C LYS A 112 -15.44 5.07 22.98
N LYS A 113 -15.17 4.65 21.74
CA LYS A 113 -14.21 5.36 20.89
C LYS A 113 -14.66 6.77 20.52
N LEU A 114 -15.96 6.98 20.27
CA LEU A 114 -16.50 8.31 20.00
C LEU A 114 -16.47 9.22 21.23
N ARG A 115 -16.64 8.67 22.45
CA ARG A 115 -16.46 9.46 23.68
C ARG A 115 -15.03 9.98 23.78
N ASP A 116 -14.05 9.12 23.52
CA ASP A 116 -12.64 9.50 23.50
C ASP A 116 -12.36 10.56 22.42
N ASP A 117 -12.93 10.39 21.22
CA ASP A 117 -12.77 11.35 20.13
C ASP A 117 -13.42 12.71 20.47
N LEU A 118 -14.56 12.75 21.17
CA LEU A 118 -15.17 14.01 21.63
C LEU A 118 -14.34 14.69 22.72
N LYS A 119 -13.78 13.93 23.66
CA LYS A 119 -12.84 14.46 24.67
C LYS A 119 -11.62 15.07 24.00
N ASN A 120 -11.01 14.34 23.05
CA ASN A 120 -9.87 14.83 22.29
C ASN A 120 -10.20 16.05 21.44
N LEU A 121 -11.40 16.09 20.84
CA LEU A 121 -11.88 17.24 20.07
C LEU A 121 -11.93 18.52 20.93
N GLU A 122 -12.51 18.45 22.13
CA GLU A 122 -12.54 19.60 23.06
C GLU A 122 -11.14 20.03 23.51
N LEU A 123 -10.22 19.08 23.69
CA LEU A 123 -8.83 19.34 24.07
C LEU A 123 -7.95 19.76 22.88
N GLY A 124 -8.51 19.90 21.68
CA GLY A 124 -7.75 20.22 20.46
C GLY A 124 -6.84 19.11 19.94
N LYS A 125 -6.86 17.92 20.57
CA LYS A 125 -6.03 16.75 20.22
C LYS A 125 -6.51 16.05 18.96
N ASP A 126 -5.70 15.12 18.47
CA ASP A 126 -6.06 14.25 17.35
C ASP A 126 -7.20 13.29 17.72
N ILE A 127 -8.07 13.07 16.74
CA ILE A 127 -9.23 12.17 16.85
C ILE A 127 -9.12 11.04 15.82
N SER A 128 -9.83 9.95 16.05
CA SER A 128 -9.87 8.88 15.07
C SER A 128 -10.69 9.24 13.84
N THR A 129 -10.50 8.46 12.76
CA THR A 129 -11.31 8.61 11.54
C THR A 129 -12.70 7.96 11.65
N LEU A 130 -13.11 7.46 12.81
CA LEU A 130 -14.41 6.81 13.01
C LEU A 130 -15.58 7.74 12.67
N GLY A 131 -15.50 9.02 13.06
CA GLY A 131 -16.52 10.04 12.76
C GLY A 131 -16.84 10.18 11.26
N LYS A 132 -15.85 9.94 10.39
CA LYS A 132 -16.03 9.92 8.92
C LYS A 132 -16.96 8.82 8.44
N TYR A 133 -16.90 7.68 9.10
CA TYR A 133 -17.59 6.47 8.65
C TYR A 133 -18.94 6.25 9.32
N LEU A 134 -19.33 7.13 10.25
CA LEU A 134 -20.63 7.05 10.92
C LEU A 134 -21.79 6.96 9.90
N PRO A 135 -22.78 6.07 10.10
CA PRO A 135 -23.91 5.91 9.19
C PRO A 135 -24.66 7.23 8.92
N ARG A 136 -25.25 7.32 7.73
CA ARG A 136 -26.21 8.37 7.38
C ARG A 136 -27.62 7.81 7.62
N GLU A 137 -28.53 8.69 8.03
CA GLU A 137 -29.93 8.33 8.30
C GLU A 137 -30.59 7.74 7.05
N GLY A 138 -31.21 6.57 7.20
CA GLY A 138 -31.85 5.84 6.11
C GLY A 138 -30.90 5.07 5.18
N PHE A 139 -29.59 5.01 5.47
CA PHE A 139 -28.61 4.33 4.61
C PHE A 139 -27.78 3.26 5.33
N GLY A 140 -27.33 2.26 4.57
CA GLY A 140 -26.29 1.32 5.02
C GLY A 140 -26.68 0.52 6.27
N ALA A 141 -25.90 0.67 7.34
CA ALA A 141 -26.16 0.03 8.63
C ALA A 141 -27.41 0.60 9.31
N ASP A 142 -27.70 1.88 9.13
CA ASP A 142 -28.90 2.49 9.71
C ASP A 142 -30.18 1.87 9.15
N LYS A 143 -30.29 1.81 7.82
CA LYS A 143 -31.41 1.16 7.13
C LYS A 143 -31.62 -0.31 7.54
N LYS A 144 -30.55 -1.02 7.92
CA LYS A 144 -30.60 -2.47 8.20
C LYS A 144 -30.69 -2.81 9.69
N ARG A 145 -30.23 -1.93 10.57
CA ARG A 145 -30.07 -2.21 12.00
C ARG A 145 -30.63 -1.10 12.91
N ASN A 146 -31.28 -0.09 12.34
CA ASN A 146 -31.68 1.12 13.04
C ASN A 146 -30.53 1.69 13.90
N PHE A 147 -29.35 1.79 13.27
CA PHE A 147 -28.09 2.10 13.94
C PHE A 147 -28.17 3.40 14.72
N ILE A 148 -28.73 4.46 14.14
CA ILE A 148 -28.70 5.79 14.75
C ILE A 148 -29.55 5.81 16.02
N ASP A 149 -30.75 5.23 16.01
CA ASP A 149 -31.59 5.18 17.21
C ASP A 149 -30.96 4.32 18.30
N THR A 150 -30.42 3.15 17.93
CA THR A 150 -29.75 2.25 18.88
C THR A 150 -28.51 2.91 19.48
N PHE A 151 -27.72 3.57 18.64
CA PHE A 151 -26.56 4.33 19.08
C PHE A 151 -26.97 5.47 20.01
N ASN A 152 -28.00 6.24 19.67
CA ASN A 152 -28.49 7.34 20.49
C ASN A 152 -28.95 6.85 21.86
N GLU A 153 -29.68 5.74 21.92
CA GLU A 153 -30.07 5.07 23.17
C GLU A 153 -28.87 4.81 24.08
N LEU A 154 -27.82 4.20 23.52
CA LEU A 154 -26.62 3.85 24.28
C LEU A 154 -25.71 5.05 24.60
N PHE A 155 -25.67 6.04 23.71
CA PHE A 155 -24.70 7.13 23.78
C PHE A 155 -25.24 8.36 24.52
N PHE A 156 -26.52 8.66 24.38
CA PHE A 156 -27.15 9.86 24.94
C PHE A 156 -28.08 9.55 26.13
N PHE A 157 -28.84 8.45 26.10
CA PHE A 157 -29.86 8.18 27.13
C PHE A 157 -29.35 7.28 28.26
N LYS A 158 -28.68 6.17 27.95
CA LYS A 158 -28.14 5.22 28.94
C LYS A 158 -26.73 5.55 29.42
N ASN A 159 -26.30 6.79 29.25
CA ASN A 159 -24.91 7.16 29.45
C ASN A 159 -24.67 7.77 30.83
N GLU A 160 -23.82 7.12 31.62
CA GLU A 160 -23.35 7.60 32.92
C GLU A 160 -22.06 8.45 32.81
N ASP A 161 -21.46 8.57 31.62
CA ASP A 161 -20.25 9.37 31.39
C ASP A 161 -20.57 10.87 31.54
N GLN A 162 -20.19 11.43 32.69
CA GLN A 162 -20.37 12.83 33.06
C GLN A 162 -19.84 13.81 31.99
N PHE A 163 -18.79 13.44 31.25
CA PHE A 163 -18.27 14.28 30.18
C PHE A 163 -19.28 14.45 29.04
N VAL A 164 -19.91 13.35 28.60
CA VAL A 164 -20.89 13.40 27.52
C VAL A 164 -22.10 14.21 27.96
N THR A 165 -22.56 14.03 29.20
CA THR A 165 -23.64 14.83 29.78
C THR A 165 -23.30 16.32 29.78
N LYS A 166 -22.07 16.69 30.18
CA LYS A 166 -21.60 18.08 30.13
C LYS A 166 -21.53 18.62 28.70
N TRP A 167 -20.99 17.82 27.77
CA TRP A 167 -20.93 18.18 26.35
C TRP A 167 -22.34 18.41 25.78
N LEU A 168 -23.31 17.57 26.14
CA LEU A 168 -24.72 17.71 25.77
C LEU A 168 -25.36 18.98 26.31
N CYS A 169 -25.17 19.28 27.61
CA CYS A 169 -25.73 20.48 28.25
C CYS A 169 -25.25 21.78 27.58
N ARG A 170 -24.03 21.82 27.04
CA ARG A 170 -23.53 22.98 26.27
C ARG A 170 -24.22 23.13 24.91
N LYS A 171 -24.73 22.05 24.34
CA LYS A 171 -25.27 22.01 22.97
C LYS A 171 -26.80 22.06 22.94
N VAL A 172 -27.47 21.77 24.07
CA VAL A 172 -28.93 21.79 24.22
C VAL A 172 -29.30 22.70 25.39
N PRO A 173 -30.00 23.83 25.17
CA PRO A 173 -30.26 24.86 26.19
C PRO A 173 -31.00 24.42 27.47
N PHE A 174 -31.52 23.18 27.55
CA PHE A 174 -32.33 22.71 28.69
C PHE A 174 -31.96 21.30 29.18
N GLY A 175 -30.78 20.78 28.83
CA GLY A 175 -30.16 19.62 29.48
C GLY A 175 -30.84 18.25 29.34
N LYS A 176 -32.09 18.17 28.88
CA LYS A 176 -32.81 16.91 28.67
C LYS A 176 -33.12 16.67 27.20
N ILE A 177 -32.56 15.59 26.66
CA ILE A 177 -32.99 15.03 25.38
C ILE A 177 -34.20 14.17 25.71
N ASN A 178 -35.41 14.64 25.42
CA ASN A 178 -36.63 13.90 25.76
C ASN A 178 -37.20 13.11 24.58
N ASP A 179 -36.68 13.33 23.36
CA ASP A 179 -37.25 12.75 22.16
C ASP A 179 -36.17 12.29 21.16
N LYS A 180 -36.55 11.32 20.32
CA LYS A 180 -35.66 10.72 19.30
C LYS A 180 -35.22 11.72 18.24
N PHE A 181 -36.05 12.71 17.90
CA PHE A 181 -35.74 13.69 16.87
C PHE A 181 -34.60 14.62 17.31
N SER A 182 -34.63 15.09 18.55
CA SER A 182 -33.55 15.84 19.19
C SER A 182 -32.25 15.03 19.24
N ALA A 183 -32.32 13.74 19.63
CA ALA A 183 -31.15 12.85 19.63
C ALA A 183 -30.54 12.67 18.24
N ARG A 184 -31.36 12.46 17.20
CA ARG A 184 -30.90 12.38 15.80
C ARG A 184 -30.26 13.68 15.32
N ARG A 185 -30.81 14.83 15.71
CA ARG A 185 -30.21 16.14 15.40
C ARG A 185 -28.82 16.29 16.03
N LEU A 186 -28.67 15.88 17.29
CA LEU A 186 -27.37 15.89 17.97
C LEU A 186 -26.37 14.93 17.34
N TYR A 187 -26.80 13.72 16.97
CA TYR A 187 -25.98 12.78 16.22
C TYR A 187 -25.44 13.40 14.92
N ARG A 188 -26.30 14.08 14.14
CA ARG A 188 -25.88 14.78 12.91
C ARG A 188 -24.86 15.87 13.22
N LYS A 189 -25.08 16.68 14.26
CA LYS A 189 -24.15 17.74 14.67
C LYS A 189 -22.80 17.18 15.11
N MET A 190 -22.81 16.18 15.99
CA MET A 190 -21.61 15.46 16.45
C MET A 190 -20.80 14.93 15.26
N LYS A 191 -21.48 14.25 14.32
CA LYS A 191 -20.85 13.72 13.11
C LYS A 191 -20.22 14.83 12.25
N THR A 192 -20.88 15.97 12.09
CA THR A 192 -20.34 17.12 11.35
C THR A 192 -19.10 17.67 12.04
N GLU A 193 -19.15 17.93 13.35
CA GLU A 193 -18.01 18.46 14.13
C GLU A 193 -16.79 17.52 14.05
N LEU A 194 -17.00 16.21 14.18
CA LEU A 194 -15.93 15.22 14.01
C LEU A 194 -15.36 15.22 12.58
N ASN A 195 -16.20 15.31 11.55
CA ASN A 195 -15.74 15.35 10.15
C ASN A 195 -14.94 16.62 9.84
N GLU A 196 -15.34 17.75 10.42
CA GLU A 196 -14.64 19.02 10.28
C GLU A 196 -13.24 18.95 10.89
N LYS A 197 -13.10 18.38 12.10
CA LYS A 197 -11.79 18.16 12.74
C LYS A 197 -10.92 17.16 11.97
N ILE A 198 -11.50 16.09 11.41
CA ILE A 198 -10.78 15.17 10.52
C ILE A 198 -10.28 15.90 9.26
N GLY A 199 -10.99 16.94 8.83
CA GLY A 199 -10.54 17.79 7.71
C GLY A 199 -10.53 17.06 6.37
N THR A 200 -11.49 16.16 6.11
CA THR A 200 -11.51 15.44 4.84
C THR A 200 -11.69 16.42 3.67
N ILE A 201 -11.13 16.08 2.50
CA ILE A 201 -11.30 16.89 1.29
C ILE A 201 -12.78 17.16 0.99
N GLU A 202 -13.66 16.19 1.22
CA GLU A 202 -15.10 16.38 1.05
C GLU A 202 -15.68 17.42 2.02
N SER A 203 -15.24 17.40 3.29
CA SER A 203 -15.66 18.40 4.27
C SER A 203 -15.23 19.79 3.85
N ARG A 204 -13.95 19.95 3.48
CA ARG A 204 -13.37 21.24 3.06
C ARG A 204 -14.03 21.80 1.79
N LEU A 205 -14.32 20.92 0.82
CA LEU A 205 -15.05 21.28 -0.39
C LEU A 205 -16.49 21.74 -0.08
N CYS A 206 -17.17 21.10 0.87
CA CYS A 206 -18.52 21.46 1.26
C CYS A 206 -18.58 22.78 2.07
N THR A 207 -17.61 23.01 2.98
CA THR A 207 -17.54 24.23 3.81
C THR A 207 -16.89 25.42 3.10
N LYS A 208 -16.46 25.26 1.84
CA LYS A 208 -15.74 26.27 1.06
C LYS A 208 -14.44 26.76 1.71
N THR A 209 -13.89 26.02 2.67
CA THR A 209 -12.57 26.30 3.29
C THR A 209 -11.48 25.61 2.47
N LEU A 210 -11.35 26.05 1.21
CA LEU A 210 -10.58 25.37 0.19
C LEU A 210 -9.06 25.57 0.34
N ASP A 211 -8.68 26.72 0.90
CA ASP A 211 -7.33 27.10 1.32
C ASP A 211 -6.74 26.16 2.37
N LYS A 212 -7.59 25.52 3.18
CA LYS A 212 -7.19 24.61 4.29
C LYS A 212 -7.03 23.15 3.88
N ILE A 213 -6.94 22.85 2.58
CA ILE A 213 -6.75 21.48 2.09
C ILE A 213 -5.26 21.12 2.15
N GLU A 214 -4.90 20.22 3.06
CA GLU A 214 -3.55 19.67 3.17
C GLU A 214 -3.40 18.49 2.19
N TYR A 215 -3.02 18.78 0.94
CA TYR A 215 -2.99 17.81 -0.16
C TYR A 215 -2.12 16.58 0.11
N GLU A 216 -1.04 16.73 0.88
CA GLU A 216 -0.13 15.66 1.30
C GLU A 216 -0.82 14.59 2.13
N LYS A 217 -1.85 14.97 2.91
CA LYS A 217 -2.63 14.06 3.75
C LYS A 217 -3.81 13.45 3.02
N VAL A 218 -4.13 13.89 1.80
CA VAL A 218 -5.26 13.38 1.03
C VAL A 218 -4.87 12.12 0.27
N ALA A 219 -5.68 11.06 0.40
CA ALA A 219 -5.44 9.81 -0.32
C ALA A 219 -5.44 10.04 -1.85
N PRO A 220 -4.52 9.43 -2.62
CA PRO A 220 -4.39 9.65 -4.07
C PRO A 220 -5.68 9.42 -4.87
N ARG A 221 -6.49 8.42 -4.49
CA ARG A 221 -7.78 8.16 -5.11
C ARG A 221 -8.79 9.29 -4.89
N ALA A 222 -8.76 9.91 -3.70
CA ALA A 222 -9.62 11.05 -3.41
C ALA A 222 -9.16 12.28 -4.19
N LEU A 223 -7.85 12.55 -4.24
CA LEU A 223 -7.30 13.61 -5.10
C LEU A 223 -7.76 13.44 -6.54
N LYS A 224 -7.52 12.28 -7.16
CA LYS A 224 -7.95 11.99 -8.55
C LYS A 224 -9.44 12.23 -8.76
N LYS A 225 -10.28 11.80 -7.82
CA LYS A 225 -11.74 11.97 -7.89
C LYS A 225 -12.14 13.46 -7.85
N TYR A 226 -11.45 14.26 -7.05
CA TYR A 226 -11.81 15.65 -6.80
C TYR A 226 -10.98 16.65 -7.62
N THR A 227 -9.99 16.22 -8.40
CA THR A 227 -9.17 17.08 -9.28
C THR A 227 -9.99 18.08 -10.10
N PRO A 228 -11.08 17.70 -10.80
CA PRO A 228 -11.84 18.69 -11.57
C PRO A 228 -12.42 19.83 -10.73
N LYS A 229 -12.78 19.55 -9.47
CA LYS A 229 -13.29 20.57 -8.53
C LYS A 229 -12.18 21.43 -7.95
N LEU A 230 -11.01 20.84 -7.71
CA LEU A 230 -9.82 21.55 -7.24
C LEU A 230 -9.26 22.50 -8.31
N LEU A 231 -9.42 22.18 -9.59
CA LEU A 231 -8.97 23.05 -10.68
C LEU A 231 -9.98 24.16 -11.03
N ALA A 232 -11.21 24.11 -10.49
CA ALA A 232 -12.26 25.07 -10.82
C ALA A 232 -12.16 26.40 -10.05
N SER A 233 -11.45 26.43 -8.92
CA SER A 233 -11.19 27.66 -8.14
C SER A 233 -9.72 28.02 -8.24
N GLU A 234 -9.42 29.30 -8.48
CA GLU A 234 -8.04 29.77 -8.67
C GLU A 234 -7.16 29.49 -7.44
N ILE A 235 -7.69 29.71 -6.23
CA ILE A 235 -6.96 29.46 -4.98
C ILE A 235 -6.58 27.98 -4.86
N THR A 236 -7.52 27.06 -5.13
CA THR A 236 -7.21 25.63 -5.07
C THR A 236 -6.32 25.18 -6.19
N LYS A 237 -6.47 25.75 -7.38
CA LYS A 237 -5.65 25.45 -8.54
C LYS A 237 -4.18 25.76 -8.24
N VAL A 238 -3.89 26.97 -7.77
CA VAL A 238 -2.52 27.38 -7.40
C VAL A 238 -1.94 26.46 -6.33
N ASN A 239 -2.67 26.20 -5.24
CA ASN A 239 -2.17 25.35 -4.17
C ASN A 239 -2.00 23.88 -4.62
N PHE A 240 -2.89 23.37 -5.47
CA PHE A 240 -2.81 22.02 -6.00
C PHE A 240 -1.66 21.87 -7.01
N GLU A 241 -1.44 22.85 -7.88
CA GLU A 241 -0.31 22.90 -8.80
C GLU A 241 1.02 22.98 -8.04
N ALA A 242 1.09 23.79 -6.98
CA ALA A 242 2.24 23.85 -6.08
C ALA A 242 2.50 22.49 -5.40
N PHE A 243 1.46 21.81 -4.93
CA PHE A 243 1.57 20.45 -4.38
C PHE A 243 2.08 19.45 -5.43
N ILE A 244 1.54 19.46 -6.65
CA ILE A 244 1.99 18.58 -7.73
C ILE A 244 3.45 18.87 -8.08
N LEU A 245 3.83 20.14 -8.19
CA LEU A 245 5.20 20.57 -8.44
C LEU A 245 6.14 20.08 -7.33
N GLY A 246 5.79 20.31 -6.06
CA GLY A 246 6.57 19.83 -4.91
C GLY A 246 6.75 18.31 -4.94
N LYS A 247 5.70 17.57 -5.30
CA LYS A 247 5.78 16.12 -5.46
C LYS A 247 6.73 15.72 -6.59
N LEU A 248 6.63 16.35 -7.76
CA LEU A 248 7.50 16.07 -8.91
C LEU A 248 8.97 16.42 -8.60
N LEU A 249 9.23 17.51 -7.87
CA LEU A 249 10.57 17.89 -7.43
C LEU A 249 11.17 16.91 -6.41
N SER A 250 10.33 16.22 -5.63
CA SER A 250 10.78 15.20 -4.67
C SER A 250 10.99 13.81 -5.29
N MET A 251 10.61 13.61 -6.55
CA MET A 251 10.77 12.32 -7.22
C MET A 251 12.24 12.01 -7.46
N THR A 252 12.57 10.72 -7.35
CA THR A 252 13.81 10.18 -7.91
C THR A 252 13.83 10.29 -9.43
N LEU A 253 15.01 10.15 -10.04
CA LEU A 253 15.14 10.25 -11.50
C LEU A 253 14.26 9.23 -12.23
N ASP A 254 14.24 7.97 -11.77
CA ASP A 254 13.42 6.94 -12.39
C ASP A 254 11.92 7.18 -12.22
N GLU A 255 11.49 7.69 -11.06
CA GLU A 255 10.09 8.07 -10.81
C GLU A 255 9.64 9.22 -11.71
N LEU A 256 10.48 10.25 -11.86
CA LEU A 256 10.17 11.38 -12.74
C LEU A 256 10.09 10.93 -14.19
N MET A 257 11.03 10.10 -14.66
CA MET A 257 11.01 9.57 -16.02
C MET A 257 9.77 8.73 -16.29
N LYS A 258 9.32 7.92 -15.32
CA LYS A 258 8.02 7.21 -15.42
C LYS A 258 6.86 8.17 -15.59
N GLU A 259 6.83 9.30 -14.89
CA GLU A 259 5.78 10.30 -15.04
C GLU A 259 5.83 11.04 -16.38
N ILE A 260 7.03 11.37 -16.88
CA ILE A 260 7.23 11.98 -18.20
C ILE A 260 6.69 11.06 -19.29
N ILE A 261 7.09 9.79 -19.28
CA ILE A 261 6.70 8.79 -20.30
C ILE A 261 5.21 8.48 -20.29
N ARG A 262 4.56 8.58 -19.12
CA ARG A 262 3.10 8.46 -19.02
C ARG A 262 2.35 9.61 -19.70
N GLY A 263 3.00 10.74 -19.95
CA GLY A 263 2.39 11.90 -20.61
C GLY A 263 1.28 12.58 -19.79
N ASN A 264 1.26 12.39 -18.47
CA ASN A 264 0.20 12.93 -17.60
C ASN A 264 0.36 14.44 -17.31
N ARG A 265 1.44 15.05 -17.78
CA ARG A 265 1.86 16.42 -17.48
C ARG A 265 2.23 17.13 -18.77
N GLY A 266 1.91 18.42 -18.85
CA GLY A 266 2.29 19.24 -19.99
C GLY A 266 3.81 19.47 -20.06
N PRO A 267 4.38 19.68 -21.26
CA PRO A 267 5.82 19.89 -21.44
C PRO A 267 6.39 21.01 -20.57
N GLU A 268 5.68 22.15 -20.45
CA GLU A 268 6.12 23.29 -19.64
C GLU A 268 6.34 22.94 -18.16
N MET A 269 5.44 22.13 -17.57
CA MET A 269 5.60 21.69 -16.17
C MET A 269 6.79 20.74 -16.03
N ILE A 270 7.00 19.86 -17.01
CA ILE A 270 8.15 18.94 -17.01
C ILE A 270 9.46 19.71 -17.12
N GLU A 271 9.56 20.71 -18.01
CA GLU A 271 10.73 21.58 -18.12
C GLU A 271 11.03 22.33 -16.83
N ASN A 272 10.00 22.90 -16.22
CA ASN A 272 10.11 23.60 -14.95
C ASN A 272 10.57 22.67 -13.82
N VAL A 273 10.07 21.44 -13.76
CA VAL A 273 10.52 20.43 -12.78
C VAL A 273 11.96 20.04 -13.06
N TRP A 274 12.29 19.72 -14.31
CA TRP A 274 13.60 19.21 -14.73
C TRP A 274 14.71 20.22 -14.42
N SER A 275 14.53 21.49 -14.78
CA SER A 275 15.47 22.58 -14.50
C SER A 275 15.66 22.88 -13.00
N LYS A 276 14.65 22.61 -12.17
CA LYS A 276 14.70 22.85 -10.72
C LYS A 276 15.17 21.66 -9.91
N ASN A 277 15.04 20.44 -10.44
CA ASN A 277 15.39 19.24 -9.72
C ASN A 277 16.91 19.19 -9.44
N ASN A 278 17.28 18.56 -8.33
CA ASN A 278 18.65 18.51 -7.86
C ASN A 278 19.40 17.26 -8.36
N PHE A 279 18.91 16.57 -9.39
CA PHE A 279 19.58 15.39 -9.95
C PHE A 279 21.07 15.66 -10.21
N CYS A 280 21.38 16.82 -10.80
CA CYS A 280 22.75 17.27 -11.10
C CYS A 280 23.42 18.03 -9.94
N LYS A 281 22.64 18.78 -9.14
CA LYS A 281 23.20 19.62 -8.05
C LYS A 281 23.87 18.83 -6.92
N THR A 282 23.81 17.51 -6.96
CA THR A 282 24.68 16.67 -6.15
C THR A 282 26.11 16.82 -6.70
N TYR A 283 26.94 17.66 -6.04
CA TYR A 283 28.32 18.04 -6.41
C TYR A 283 29.24 16.95 -6.99
N SER A 284 28.94 15.66 -6.77
CA SER A 284 29.69 14.52 -7.31
C SER A 284 29.36 14.16 -8.76
N LEU A 285 28.15 14.46 -9.26
CA LEU A 285 27.74 14.07 -10.61
C LEU A 285 28.17 15.05 -11.68
N ASP A 286 28.12 16.37 -11.42
CA ASP A 286 28.49 17.40 -12.40
C ASP A 286 29.92 17.21 -12.94
N LYS A 287 30.88 16.86 -12.07
CA LYS A 287 32.26 16.62 -12.50
C LYS A 287 32.38 15.42 -13.44
N ILE A 288 31.64 14.35 -13.18
CA ILE A 288 31.63 13.14 -14.02
C ILE A 288 30.91 13.46 -15.34
N ILE A 289 29.71 14.03 -15.26
CA ILE A 289 28.82 14.24 -16.40
C ILE A 289 29.38 15.27 -17.39
N SER A 290 30.05 16.33 -16.92
CA SER A 290 30.45 17.46 -17.76
C SER A 290 31.39 17.11 -18.93
N ASP A 291 32.10 16.00 -18.83
CA ASP A 291 32.96 15.44 -19.88
C ASP A 291 32.72 13.92 -20.00
N SER A 292 31.45 13.58 -20.26
CA SER A 292 30.98 12.20 -20.41
C SER A 292 30.32 11.96 -21.78
N VAL A 293 30.51 10.75 -22.29
CA VAL A 293 29.58 10.12 -23.25
C VAL A 293 28.74 9.08 -22.51
N CYS A 294 27.44 9.08 -22.75
CA CYS A 294 26.49 8.12 -22.21
C CYS A 294 26.16 7.06 -23.25
N ILE A 295 26.33 5.79 -22.89
CA ILE A 295 25.90 4.64 -23.67
C ILE A 295 24.79 3.95 -22.89
N ILE A 296 23.58 3.93 -23.45
CA ILE A 296 22.44 3.28 -22.81
C ILE A 296 21.98 2.05 -23.59
N ASP A 297 21.74 0.97 -22.85
CA ASP A 297 21.12 -0.24 -23.35
C ASP A 297 19.60 -0.11 -23.20
N LEU A 298 18.85 -0.23 -24.30
CA LEU A 298 17.39 -0.26 -24.29
C LEU A 298 16.86 -1.61 -24.80
N SER A 299 17.57 -2.71 -24.51
CA SER A 299 17.15 -4.07 -24.85
C SER A 299 16.00 -4.58 -23.97
N LYS A 300 15.44 -5.74 -24.33
CA LYS A 300 14.39 -6.42 -23.55
C LYS A 300 14.76 -6.57 -22.07
N ASP A 301 16.01 -6.88 -21.77
CA ASP A 301 16.49 -7.14 -20.40
C ASP A 301 16.38 -5.90 -19.50
N ILE A 302 16.61 -4.69 -20.04
CA ILE A 302 16.49 -3.47 -19.25
C ILE A 302 15.02 -3.15 -18.92
N TYR A 303 14.10 -3.51 -19.81
CA TYR A 303 12.66 -3.37 -19.58
C TYR A 303 12.15 -4.40 -18.57
N GLU A 304 12.63 -5.65 -18.64
CA GLU A 304 12.29 -6.70 -17.67
C GLU A 304 12.70 -6.32 -16.24
N THR A 305 13.84 -5.62 -16.10
CA THR A 305 14.33 -5.08 -14.81
C THR A 305 13.77 -3.70 -14.44
N ASN A 306 12.80 -3.16 -15.19
CA ASN A 306 12.23 -1.81 -15.01
C ASN A 306 13.27 -0.66 -14.96
N SER A 307 14.45 -0.88 -15.54
CA SER A 307 15.60 0.02 -15.46
C SER A 307 15.69 0.99 -16.63
N ALA A 308 14.87 0.78 -17.68
CA ALA A 308 14.79 1.65 -18.86
C ALA A 308 14.59 3.13 -18.47
N TYR A 309 13.70 3.39 -17.50
CA TYR A 309 13.41 4.75 -17.04
C TYR A 309 14.63 5.47 -16.49
N PHE A 310 15.46 4.76 -15.73
CA PHE A 310 16.69 5.32 -15.19
C PHE A 310 17.71 5.56 -16.31
N ALA A 311 17.87 4.62 -17.24
CA ALA A 311 18.78 4.76 -18.38
C ALA A 311 18.43 5.99 -19.24
N VAL A 312 17.16 6.16 -19.60
CA VAL A 312 16.68 7.34 -20.32
C VAL A 312 16.97 8.62 -19.52
N GLY A 313 16.73 8.61 -18.21
CA GLY A 313 17.04 9.74 -17.34
C GLY A 313 18.53 10.12 -17.37
N ILE A 314 19.44 9.14 -17.28
CA ILE A 314 20.90 9.41 -17.34
C ILE A 314 21.31 9.95 -18.70
N ALA A 315 20.77 9.42 -19.81
CA ALA A 315 21.03 9.96 -21.14
C ALA A 315 20.63 11.43 -21.25
N LEU A 316 19.46 11.81 -20.75
CA LEU A 316 19.02 13.22 -20.74
C LEU A 316 19.90 14.13 -19.88
N LEU A 317 20.38 13.64 -18.73
CA LEU A 317 21.30 14.41 -17.88
C LEU A 317 22.65 14.62 -18.58
N VAL A 318 23.17 13.58 -19.26
CA VAL A 318 24.42 13.71 -20.03
C VAL A 318 24.24 14.64 -21.23
N ASP A 319 23.15 14.48 -21.98
CA ASP A 319 22.81 15.37 -23.10
C ASP A 319 22.78 16.85 -22.69
N GLN A 320 22.19 17.17 -21.54
CA GLN A 320 22.07 18.55 -21.08
C GLN A 320 23.36 19.13 -20.49
N HIS A 321 24.18 18.33 -19.83
CA HIS A 321 25.29 18.84 -19.00
C HIS A 321 26.68 18.51 -19.51
N SER A 322 26.83 17.52 -20.40
CA SER A 322 28.11 17.19 -21.03
C SER A 322 28.45 18.20 -22.11
N LYS A 323 29.72 18.62 -22.13
CA LYS A 323 30.28 19.51 -23.15
C LYS A 323 30.68 18.76 -24.43
N VAL A 324 30.63 17.43 -24.40
CA VAL A 324 31.01 16.57 -25.52
C VAL A 324 29.90 16.58 -26.56
N GLU A 325 30.23 16.82 -27.82
CA GLU A 325 29.26 16.69 -28.90
C GLU A 325 28.84 15.24 -29.10
N LYS A 326 27.57 15.02 -29.47
CA LYS A 326 27.03 13.70 -29.78
C LYS A 326 27.21 12.71 -28.60
N ASN A 327 26.93 13.20 -27.40
CA ASN A 327 27.22 12.58 -26.11
C ASN A 327 26.25 11.47 -25.69
N VAL A 328 25.21 11.16 -26.46
CA VAL A 328 24.29 10.05 -26.20
C VAL A 328 24.37 9.02 -27.31
N ILE A 329 24.56 7.76 -26.91
CA ILE A 329 24.61 6.62 -27.82
C ILE A 329 23.63 5.55 -27.33
N ILE A 330 22.77 5.07 -28.22
CA ILE A 330 21.77 4.03 -27.93
C ILE A 330 22.05 2.83 -28.84
N GLY A 331 22.33 1.68 -28.23
CA GLY A 331 22.69 0.48 -28.97
C GLY A 331 24.05 0.62 -29.67
N SER A 332 24.04 0.98 -30.96
CA SER A 332 25.21 1.34 -31.78
C SER A 332 25.09 2.71 -32.44
N GLU A 333 23.98 3.41 -32.24
CA GLU A 333 23.65 4.66 -32.93
C GLU A 333 23.93 5.85 -32.04
N THR A 334 24.68 6.81 -32.57
CA THR A 334 24.88 8.11 -31.93
C THR A 334 23.71 9.01 -32.27
N ILE A 335 23.06 9.57 -31.25
CA ILE A 335 21.81 10.32 -31.41
C ILE A 335 22.02 11.76 -30.94
N GLU A 336 21.45 12.69 -31.70
CA GLU A 336 21.38 14.09 -31.32
C GLU A 336 19.97 14.39 -30.81
N LEU A 337 19.86 14.87 -29.57
CA LEU A 337 18.58 15.12 -28.94
C LEU A 337 18.20 16.59 -29.05
N GLN A 338 17.08 16.86 -29.72
CA GLN A 338 16.55 18.21 -29.93
C GLN A 338 15.16 18.34 -29.31
N GLY A 339 14.78 19.58 -28.96
CA GLY A 339 13.48 19.91 -28.38
C GLY A 339 13.42 19.86 -26.86
N SER A 340 12.21 19.85 -26.34
CA SER A 340 11.89 19.73 -24.91
C SER A 340 12.28 18.35 -24.35
N ILE A 341 12.43 18.23 -23.03
CA ILE A 341 12.67 16.99 -22.30
C ILE A 341 11.66 15.91 -22.67
N VAL A 342 10.40 16.28 -22.90
CA VAL A 342 9.36 15.33 -23.35
C VAL A 342 9.65 14.81 -24.76
N GLU A 343 10.03 15.70 -25.69
CA GLU A 343 10.38 15.34 -27.06
C GLU A 343 11.69 14.53 -27.12
N LYS A 344 12.71 14.92 -26.36
CA LYS A 344 13.97 14.17 -26.22
C LYS A 344 13.71 12.78 -25.65
N THR A 345 12.87 12.66 -24.62
CA THR A 345 12.46 11.36 -24.05
C THR A 345 11.78 10.49 -25.11
N ALA A 346 10.84 11.05 -25.87
CA ALA A 346 10.16 10.34 -26.93
C ALA A 346 11.12 9.93 -28.06
N HIS A 347 12.10 10.78 -28.38
CA HIS A 347 13.14 10.49 -29.36
C HIS A 347 14.00 9.31 -28.90
N ILE A 348 14.55 9.35 -27.68
CA ILE A 348 15.32 8.24 -27.08
C ILE A 348 14.56 6.92 -27.18
N LEU A 349 13.27 6.91 -26.80
CA LEU A 349 12.45 5.69 -26.78
C LEU A 349 12.11 5.13 -28.17
N ARG A 350 12.32 5.87 -29.26
CA ARG A 350 12.20 5.33 -30.64
C ARG A 350 13.39 4.46 -31.02
N HIS A 351 14.53 4.62 -30.37
CA HIS A 351 15.73 3.81 -30.60
C HIS A 351 15.77 2.71 -29.55
N VAL A 352 15.52 1.47 -29.97
CA VAL A 352 15.50 0.29 -29.10
C VAL A 352 16.60 -0.65 -29.57
N GLY A 353 17.52 -1.01 -28.68
CA GLY A 353 18.59 -1.93 -29.04
C GLY A 353 19.51 -2.30 -27.89
N PRO A 354 20.16 -3.47 -27.95
CA PRO A 354 21.21 -3.85 -27.01
C PRO A 354 22.45 -2.98 -27.20
N CYS A 355 23.13 -2.65 -26.10
CA CYS A 355 24.44 -2.02 -26.17
C CYS A 355 25.44 -3.00 -26.83
N ASN A 356 25.90 -2.65 -28.03
CA ASN A 356 26.82 -3.45 -28.87
C ASN A 356 28.00 -2.59 -29.37
N ILE A 357 28.36 -1.53 -28.65
CA ILE A 357 29.43 -0.62 -29.03
C ILE A 357 30.78 -1.10 -28.53
N ASP A 358 31.78 -0.98 -29.39
CA ASP A 358 33.18 -0.98 -28.98
C ASP A 358 33.46 0.28 -28.17
N ILE A 359 33.54 0.11 -26.85
CA ILE A 359 33.73 1.22 -25.91
C ILE A 359 35.06 1.95 -26.15
N GLN A 360 36.09 1.29 -26.71
CA GLN A 360 37.38 1.92 -27.02
C GLN A 360 37.24 3.02 -28.09
N SER A 361 36.33 2.84 -29.04
CA SER A 361 36.05 3.87 -30.05
C SER A 361 35.44 5.14 -29.46
N VAL A 362 34.79 5.03 -28.28
CA VAL A 362 34.12 6.13 -27.61
C VAL A 362 35.02 6.83 -26.59
N SER A 363 35.96 6.11 -25.96
CA SER A 363 36.84 6.67 -24.92
C SER A 363 37.76 7.79 -25.41
N ASN A 364 38.01 7.89 -26.72
CA ASN A 364 38.80 8.99 -27.29
C ASN A 364 38.04 10.33 -27.35
N ARG A 365 36.72 10.31 -27.12
CA ARG A 365 35.85 11.48 -27.26
C ARG A 365 35.59 12.23 -25.95
N ALA A 366 35.82 11.58 -24.81
CA ALA A 366 35.49 12.12 -23.50
C ALA A 366 36.37 11.49 -22.42
N SER A 367 36.64 12.22 -21.33
CA SER A 367 37.38 11.66 -20.19
C SER A 367 36.60 10.57 -19.46
N ASN A 368 35.27 10.56 -19.57
CA ASN A 368 34.41 9.59 -18.91
C ASN A 368 33.47 8.92 -19.91
N VAL A 369 33.24 7.62 -19.73
CA VAL A 369 32.16 6.89 -20.40
C VAL A 369 31.22 6.34 -19.34
N ILE A 370 29.96 6.75 -19.40
CA ILE A 370 28.87 6.25 -18.55
C ILE A 370 28.13 5.19 -19.34
N VAL A 371 28.15 3.95 -18.85
CA VAL A 371 27.41 2.85 -19.49
C VAL A 371 26.29 2.39 -18.56
N VAL A 372 25.06 2.43 -19.05
CA VAL A 372 23.86 1.94 -18.34
C VAL A 372 23.34 0.70 -19.05
N THR A 373 23.65 -0.47 -18.50
CA THR A 373 23.25 -1.76 -19.08
C THR A 373 22.98 -2.80 -17.98
N PRO A 374 22.05 -3.75 -18.19
CA PRO A 374 21.92 -4.90 -17.30
C PRO A 374 23.07 -5.92 -17.48
N LYS A 375 23.81 -5.84 -18.60
CA LYS A 375 24.90 -6.77 -18.93
C LYS A 375 26.12 -6.51 -18.05
N GLN A 376 26.88 -7.56 -17.79
CA GLN A 376 28.15 -7.41 -17.08
C GLN A 376 29.21 -6.87 -18.06
N ILE A 377 29.75 -5.69 -17.74
CA ILE A 377 30.93 -5.14 -18.42
C ILE A 377 32.16 -5.62 -17.67
N ASN A 378 33.15 -6.12 -18.40
CA ASN A 378 34.40 -6.58 -17.81
C ASN A 378 35.25 -5.36 -17.41
N ALA A 379 35.29 -5.06 -16.10
CA ALA A 379 35.90 -3.83 -15.60
C ALA A 379 37.43 -3.76 -15.80
N GLN A 380 38.08 -4.90 -16.04
CA GLN A 380 39.52 -4.98 -16.28
C GLN A 380 39.95 -4.32 -17.59
N ASP A 381 39.02 -4.14 -18.53
CA ASP A 381 39.35 -3.63 -19.85
C ASP A 381 39.43 -2.08 -19.89
N PHE A 382 39.08 -1.37 -18.80
CA PHE A 382 38.94 0.09 -18.86
C PHE A 382 39.23 0.85 -17.56
N ALA A 383 40.19 1.77 -17.60
CA ALA A 383 40.61 2.59 -16.46
C ALA A 383 39.68 3.79 -16.15
N ASN A 384 38.81 4.20 -17.09
CA ASN A 384 38.01 5.45 -17.02
C ASN A 384 36.49 5.25 -17.17
N ILE A 385 35.98 4.02 -16.98
CA ILE A 385 34.54 3.76 -17.10
C ILE A 385 33.85 3.86 -15.75
N THR A 386 32.78 4.64 -15.69
CA THR A 386 31.80 4.56 -14.60
C THR A 386 30.67 3.63 -15.04
N HIS A 387 30.68 2.41 -14.52
CA HIS A 387 29.64 1.42 -14.84
C HIS A 387 28.48 1.55 -13.86
N ILE A 388 27.25 1.71 -14.38
CA ILE A 388 26.04 1.71 -13.55
C ILE A 388 25.26 0.43 -13.81
N LYS A 389 25.39 -0.54 -12.90
CA LYS A 389 24.64 -1.80 -12.97
C LYS A 389 23.27 -1.62 -12.34
N THR A 390 22.22 -1.86 -13.09
CA THR A 390 20.85 -1.80 -12.59
C THR A 390 20.42 -3.15 -12.02
N LEU A 391 19.68 -3.15 -10.91
CA LEU A 391 19.14 -4.34 -10.22
C LEU A 391 17.63 -4.17 -10.02
N GLU A 392 16.91 -5.27 -9.74
CA GLU A 392 15.45 -5.24 -9.49
C GLU A 392 15.00 -4.19 -8.46
N HIS A 393 15.86 -3.78 -7.53
CA HIS A 393 15.52 -2.88 -6.41
C HIS A 393 16.50 -1.72 -6.19
N GLY A 394 17.31 -1.37 -7.20
CA GLY A 394 18.29 -0.30 -7.09
C GLY A 394 19.30 -0.26 -8.23
N PHE A 395 20.37 0.51 -8.05
CA PHE A 395 21.52 0.54 -8.96
C PHE A 395 22.82 0.58 -8.16
N HIS A 396 23.87 0.00 -8.74
CA HIS A 396 25.24 0.11 -8.24
C HIS A 396 26.03 1.02 -9.16
N ILE A 397 26.68 2.01 -8.58
CA ILE A 397 27.69 2.80 -9.29
C ILE A 397 29.05 2.16 -8.96
N PHE A 398 29.79 1.80 -10.01
CA PHE A 398 31.18 1.36 -9.94
C PHE A 398 32.07 2.49 -10.48
N PRO A 399 32.59 3.38 -9.62
CA PRO A 399 33.54 4.39 -10.05
C PRO A 399 34.86 3.73 -10.45
N PRO A 400 35.69 4.39 -11.27
CA PRO A 400 37.04 3.92 -11.53
C PRO A 400 37.81 3.77 -10.21
N ASN A 401 38.37 2.59 -9.95
CA ASN A 401 39.22 2.32 -8.78
C ASN A 401 38.57 2.51 -7.39
N ALA A 402 37.24 2.41 -7.26
CA ALA A 402 36.55 2.56 -5.97
C ALA A 402 35.56 1.42 -5.65
N ALA A 403 35.21 1.28 -4.37
CA ALA A 403 34.23 0.31 -3.89
C ALA A 403 32.80 0.64 -4.38
N PRO A 404 31.95 -0.37 -4.65
CA PRO A 404 30.60 -0.15 -5.16
C PRO A 404 29.69 0.57 -4.17
N ILE A 405 28.97 1.59 -4.64
CA ILE A 405 27.94 2.30 -3.86
C ILE A 405 26.58 1.65 -4.12
N THR A 406 25.88 1.22 -3.06
CA THR A 406 24.57 0.55 -3.16
C THR A 406 23.44 1.47 -2.66
N ARG A 407 22.34 1.60 -3.42
CA ARG A 407 21.10 2.25 -2.97
C ARG A 407 19.91 1.31 -3.10
N HIS A 408 19.13 1.14 -2.03
CA HIS A 408 17.94 0.26 -1.96
C HIS A 408 16.64 1.05 -1.78
N VAL A 409 15.53 0.56 -2.36
CA VAL A 409 14.15 1.08 -2.12
C VAL A 409 13.34 0.05 -1.31
N VAL A 410 12.83 0.40 -0.12
CA VAL A 410 12.10 -0.53 0.78
C VAL A 410 10.60 -0.19 0.88
N HIS A 411 9.71 -1.18 0.74
CA HIS A 411 8.25 -1.05 0.95
C HIS A 411 7.80 -1.59 2.34
N VAL A 412 7.56 -0.69 3.30
CA VAL A 412 7.40 -1.03 4.75
C VAL A 412 6.00 -1.53 5.18
N ASN A 413 4.93 -1.26 4.44
CA ASN A 413 3.56 -1.34 5.02
C ASN A 413 2.90 -2.75 5.00
N LYS A 414 3.20 -3.61 4.02
CA LYS A 414 2.51 -4.92 3.87
C LYS A 414 2.90 -5.94 4.96
N GLU A 415 4.16 -5.91 5.39
CA GLU A 415 4.70 -6.89 6.35
C GLU A 415 4.15 -6.70 7.77
N ILE A 416 3.86 -5.46 8.17
CA ILE A 416 3.34 -5.15 9.51
C ILE A 416 1.95 -5.78 9.71
N VAL A 417 1.05 -5.64 8.73
CA VAL A 417 -0.31 -6.20 8.80
C VAL A 417 -0.27 -7.73 8.88
N LYS A 418 0.57 -8.37 8.05
CA LYS A 418 0.75 -9.82 8.01
C LYS A 418 1.31 -10.36 9.34
N ARG A 419 2.27 -9.67 9.94
CA ARG A 419 2.82 -10.06 11.26
C ARG A 419 1.77 -9.96 12.36
N ASN A 420 1.00 -8.87 12.38
CA ASN A 420 -0.02 -8.65 13.40
C ASN A 420 -1.15 -9.69 13.34
N ILE A 421 -1.66 -10.01 12.14
CA ILE A 421 -2.73 -11.03 12.04
C ILE A 421 -2.22 -12.41 12.44
N LYS A 422 -1.00 -12.78 12.02
CA LYS A 422 -0.38 -14.06 12.37
C LYS A 422 -0.11 -14.16 13.86
N PHE A 423 0.27 -13.06 14.51
CA PHE A 423 0.41 -13.00 15.97
C PHE A 423 -0.92 -13.25 16.68
N LEU A 424 -2.01 -12.59 16.25
CA LEU A 424 -3.34 -12.79 16.85
C LEU A 424 -3.85 -14.22 16.68
N THR A 425 -3.73 -14.79 15.49
CA THR A 425 -4.21 -16.15 15.22
C THR A 425 -3.36 -17.23 15.89
N ASN A 426 -2.04 -17.04 16.00
CA ASN A 426 -1.15 -17.98 16.68
C ASN A 426 -1.31 -17.98 18.20
N ASN A 427 -1.70 -16.86 18.80
CA ASN A 427 -1.88 -16.75 20.26
C ASN A 427 -3.33 -17.00 20.70
N SER A 428 -4.23 -17.30 19.78
CA SER A 428 -5.64 -17.57 20.09
C SER A 428 -5.83 -18.95 20.72
N HIS A 429 -6.23 -19.00 22.00
CA HIS A 429 -6.57 -20.27 22.66
C HIS A 429 -7.72 -21.03 21.97
N GLU A 430 -8.63 -20.31 21.31
CA GLU A 430 -9.76 -20.90 20.56
C GLU A 430 -9.28 -21.67 19.31
N LEU A 431 -8.33 -21.08 18.57
CA LEU A 431 -7.80 -21.64 17.32
C LEU A 431 -6.60 -22.57 17.52
N LEU A 432 -5.96 -22.52 18.68
CA LEU A 432 -4.93 -23.48 19.05
C LEU A 432 -5.56 -24.84 19.32
N ASP A 433 -5.27 -25.80 18.46
CA ASP A 433 -5.47 -27.21 18.78
C ASP A 433 -4.18 -27.76 19.38
N LYS A 434 -4.11 -27.85 20.72
CA LYS A 434 -2.97 -28.44 21.42
C LYS A 434 -2.74 -29.92 21.03
N ARG A 435 -3.71 -30.59 20.39
CA ARG A 435 -3.59 -31.98 19.91
C ARG A 435 -3.04 -32.09 18.49
N SER A 436 -3.09 -31.03 17.69
CA SER A 436 -2.65 -31.07 16.29
C SER A 436 -1.14 -31.42 16.12
N PRO A 437 -0.21 -30.90 16.95
CA PRO A 437 1.18 -31.36 16.92
C PRO A 437 1.32 -32.84 17.25
N ILE A 438 0.51 -33.36 18.19
CA ILE A 438 0.53 -34.77 18.61
C ILE A 438 0.02 -35.67 17.50
N ILE A 439 -1.07 -35.28 16.81
CA ILE A 439 -1.60 -36.03 15.66
C ILE A 439 -0.60 -35.99 14.50
N PHE A 440 0.05 -34.86 14.23
CA PHE A 440 1.09 -34.77 13.20
C PHE A 440 2.28 -35.67 13.53
N ILE A 441 2.76 -35.63 14.77
CA ILE A 441 3.81 -36.54 15.25
C ILE A 441 3.36 -37.99 15.09
N PHE A 442 2.11 -38.32 15.44
CA PHE A 442 1.58 -39.67 15.30
C PHE A 442 1.51 -40.11 13.83
N CYS A 443 1.03 -39.25 12.92
CA CYS A 443 1.00 -39.52 11.49
C CYS A 443 2.41 -39.69 10.91
N VAL A 444 3.38 -38.86 11.34
CA VAL A 444 4.78 -38.99 10.93
C VAL A 444 5.37 -40.30 11.45
N VAL A 445 5.14 -40.66 12.71
CA VAL A 445 5.57 -41.93 13.29
C VAL A 445 4.93 -43.11 12.56
N MET A 446 3.64 -43.04 12.23
CA MET A 446 2.94 -44.08 11.50
C MET A 446 3.49 -44.22 10.07
N LEU A 447 3.73 -43.11 9.37
CA LEU A 447 4.34 -43.09 8.03
C LEU A 447 5.76 -43.66 8.06
N LEU A 448 6.57 -43.28 9.04
CA LEU A 448 7.92 -43.82 9.24
C LEU A 448 7.88 -45.32 9.56
N SER A 449 6.89 -45.78 10.33
CA SER A 449 6.70 -47.20 10.65
C SER A 449 6.32 -48.01 9.40
N ILE A 450 5.44 -47.47 8.55
CA ILE A 450 5.07 -48.06 7.26
C ILE A 450 6.29 -48.14 6.33
N LEU A 451 7.07 -47.05 6.22
CA LEU A 451 8.30 -47.02 5.44
C LEU A 451 9.33 -48.04 5.94
N HIS A 452 9.45 -48.18 7.27
CA HIS A 452 10.33 -49.16 7.89
C HIS A 452 9.88 -50.60 7.58
N LEU A 453 8.57 -50.88 7.64
CA LEU A 453 8.00 -52.17 7.26
C LEU A 453 8.27 -52.50 5.78
N ILE A 454 8.00 -51.56 4.87
CA ILE A 454 8.25 -51.75 3.43
C ILE A 454 9.73 -52.11 3.19
N ASN A 455 10.65 -51.39 3.84
CA ASN A 455 12.08 -51.63 3.72
C ASN A 455 12.51 -52.98 4.31
N ARG A 456 11.89 -53.40 5.42
CA ARG A 456 12.22 -54.67 6.10
C ARG A 456 11.74 -55.90 5.34
N PHE A 457 10.59 -55.80 4.68
CA PHE A 457 9.97 -56.93 4.00
C PHE A 457 10.36 -57.04 2.52
N ASN A 458 11.27 -56.20 2.00
CA ASN A 458 11.63 -56.15 0.58
C ASN A 458 10.38 -56.20 -0.32
N ILE A 459 9.32 -55.52 0.10
CA ILE A 459 8.10 -55.44 -0.69
C ILE A 459 8.45 -54.56 -1.87
N VAL A 460 8.76 -55.21 -3.00
CA VAL A 460 8.90 -54.56 -4.29
C VAL A 460 7.50 -54.09 -4.66
N LEU A 461 7.26 -52.81 -4.40
CA LEU A 461 6.03 -52.10 -4.75
C LEU A 461 5.92 -51.89 -6.25
#